data_AF-A0AAW1H0K1-F1
#
_entry.id   AF-A0AAW1H0K1-F1
#
_cell.length_a   1.000
_cell.length_b   1.000
_cell.length_c   1.000
_cell.angle_alpha   90.00
_cell.angle_beta   90.00
_cell.angle_gamma   90.00
#
_symmetry.space_group_name_H-M   'P 1'
#
loop_
_entity.id
_entity.type
_entity.pdbx_description
1 polymer ?
#
loop_
_entity_poly.entity_id
_entity_poly.type
_entity_poly.pdbx_seq_one_letter_code
_entity_poly.pdbx_strand_id
1 'polypeptide(L)'
;MATQGHNDVAELKSRISEQDVLWKKEMDRCASQVDALQERYLEVKATIEGSEESEKELDMLWTRVKTAATLMTYLKARARTMAVPHLAQASCGIKQLEGIGFVDKEGVPLSSWSKNIDLSVLDEINCGISDQNGLGDDKEGAYVGNLLKSVHMVTNVMEAMVKRVIIAESETAVEKEKVNFSQEEIKRKENQLDNMSSKLEEMERFAFGTNCILNEMRQRVEDLVEETSRQRQRAAENEQELTRVKRDFESLKSYVSSLISVRETLISSEKQFQTIEKLFERSVQT
;
A
#
# COMPACT_ATOMS: atom_id res chain seq x y z
N MET A 1 9.53 8.34 7.73
CA MET A 1 9.14 9.62 7.09
C MET A 1 7.77 10.15 7.53
N ALA A 2 6.85 9.35 8.08
CA ALA A 2 5.54 9.83 8.57
C ALA A 2 5.57 10.66 9.88
N THR A 3 6.67 10.61 10.63
CA THR A 3 6.81 11.29 11.93
C THR A 3 7.19 12.77 11.80
N GLN A 4 7.80 13.19 10.69
CA GLN A 4 8.25 14.57 10.48
C GLN A 4 7.05 15.51 10.28
N GLY A 5 6.10 15.15 9.41
CA GLY A 5 4.93 15.98 9.11
C GLY A 5 3.92 16.11 10.26
N HIS A 6 3.91 15.17 11.22
CA HIS A 6 3.02 15.25 12.38
C HIS A 6 3.52 16.26 13.42
N ASN A 7 4.84 16.46 13.50
CA ASN A 7 5.45 17.47 14.38
C ASN A 7 5.25 18.89 13.84
N ASP A 8 5.38 19.07 12.52
CA ASP A 8 5.19 20.38 11.87
C ASP A 8 3.75 20.90 12.00
N VAL A 9 2.76 20.00 11.89
CA VAL A 9 1.34 20.34 12.08
C VAL A 9 1.03 20.70 13.54
N ALA A 10 1.66 20.03 14.50
CA ALA A 10 1.47 20.33 15.92
C ALA A 10 2.06 21.70 16.29
N GLU A 11 3.25 22.03 15.76
CA GLU A 11 3.88 23.34 15.94
C GLU A 11 3.04 24.47 15.33
N LEU A 12 2.54 24.29 14.10
CA LEU A 12 1.62 25.23 13.46
C LEU A 12 0.34 25.44 14.27
N LYS A 13 -0.24 24.37 14.81
CA LYS A 13 -1.44 24.44 15.64
C LYS A 13 -1.20 25.22 16.94
N SER A 14 -0.04 25.03 17.58
CA SER A 14 0.35 25.83 18.77
C SER A 14 0.43 27.30 18.42
N ARG A 15 1.15 27.64 17.35
CA ARG A 15 1.32 29.03 16.90
C ARG A 15 -0.01 29.71 16.57
N ILE A 16 -0.92 29.01 15.89
CA ILE A 16 -2.26 29.52 15.58
C ILE A 16 -3.06 29.76 16.86
N SER A 17 -3.01 28.82 17.82
CA SER A 17 -3.69 28.95 19.10
C SER A 17 -3.17 30.13 19.93
N GLU A 18 -1.85 30.33 19.98
CA GLU A 18 -1.23 31.47 20.66
C GLU A 18 -1.64 32.80 20.01
N GLN A 19 -1.66 32.83 18.67
CA GLN A 19 -2.04 34.01 17.92
C GLN A 19 -3.52 34.35 18.10
N ASP A 20 -4.41 33.36 18.19
CA ASP A 20 -5.85 33.56 18.46
C ASP A 20 -6.07 34.21 19.84
N VAL A 21 -5.37 33.73 20.88
CA VAL A 21 -5.44 34.32 22.23
C VAL A 21 -4.95 35.78 22.22
N LEU A 22 -3.86 36.06 21.51
CA LEU A 22 -3.32 37.42 21.37
C LEU A 22 -4.32 38.34 20.66
N TRP A 23 -4.88 37.91 19.52
CA TRP A 23 -5.87 38.69 18.78
C TRP A 23 -7.16 38.92 19.57
N LYS A 24 -7.61 37.94 20.35
CA LYS A 24 -8.76 38.09 21.22
C LYS A 24 -8.52 39.19 22.26
N LYS A 25 -7.36 39.17 22.93
CA LYS A 25 -6.96 40.21 23.88
C LYS A 25 -6.85 41.60 23.22
N GLU A 26 -6.33 41.65 22.00
CA GLU A 26 -6.25 42.89 21.21
C GLU A 26 -7.64 43.48 20.94
N MET A 27 -8.57 42.65 20.49
CA MET A 27 -9.94 43.07 20.18
C MET A 27 -10.70 43.54 21.42
N ASP A 28 -10.53 42.87 22.56
CA ASP A 28 -11.16 43.26 23.82
C ASP A 28 -10.58 44.59 24.34
N ARG A 29 -9.28 44.83 24.11
CA ARG A 29 -8.65 46.13 24.40
C ARG A 29 -9.19 47.24 23.50
N CYS A 30 -9.29 47.00 22.19
CA CYS A 30 -9.85 47.98 21.26
C CYS A 30 -11.30 48.36 21.60
N ALA A 31 -12.13 47.38 22.00
CA ALA A 31 -13.49 47.64 22.47
C ALA A 31 -13.49 48.57 23.70
N SER A 32 -12.67 48.24 24.71
CA SER A 32 -12.54 49.07 25.94
C SER A 32 -12.04 50.49 25.64
N GLN A 33 -11.20 50.67 24.61
CA GLN A 33 -10.71 51.98 24.19
C GLN A 33 -11.81 52.83 23.54
N VAL A 34 -12.72 52.22 22.79
CA VAL A 34 -13.87 52.94 22.20
C VAL A 34 -14.79 53.45 23.31
N ASP A 35 -15.03 52.63 24.34
CA ASP A 35 -15.83 53.03 25.52
C ASP A 35 -15.17 54.19 26.28
N ALA A 36 -13.85 54.11 26.51
CA ALA A 36 -13.10 55.21 27.14
C ALA A 36 -13.08 56.50 26.30
N LEU A 37 -13.04 56.39 24.96
CA LEU A 37 -13.15 57.54 24.06
C LEU A 37 -14.53 58.18 24.10
N GLN A 38 -15.60 57.39 24.35
CA GLN A 38 -16.95 57.92 24.53
C GLN A 38 -17.05 58.83 25.77
N GLU A 39 -16.48 58.40 26.89
CA GLU A 39 -16.46 59.20 28.12
C GLU A 39 -15.69 60.50 27.93
N ARG A 40 -14.50 60.44 27.31
CA ARG A 40 -13.70 61.63 27.00
C ARG A 40 -14.36 62.56 26.00
N TYR A 41 -15.07 62.03 25.02
CA TYR A 41 -15.84 62.83 24.08
C TYR A 41 -16.90 63.67 24.81
N LEU A 42 -17.64 63.07 25.76
CA LEU A 42 -18.64 63.80 26.55
C LEU A 42 -18.01 64.87 27.45
N GLU A 43 -16.87 64.55 28.08
CA GLU A 43 -16.10 65.49 28.91
C GLU A 43 -15.62 66.70 28.09
N VAL A 44 -14.96 66.46 26.95
CA VAL A 44 -14.43 67.52 26.08
C VAL A 44 -15.56 68.35 25.48
N LYS A 45 -16.67 67.71 25.09
CA LYS A 45 -17.86 68.40 24.57
C LYS A 45 -18.43 69.40 25.57
N ALA A 46 -18.46 69.07 26.87
CA ALA A 46 -18.90 69.99 27.92
C ALA A 46 -17.95 71.17 28.15
N THR A 47 -16.65 71.02 27.86
CA THR A 47 -15.65 72.10 28.05
C THR A 47 -15.53 73.07 26.88
N ILE A 48 -16.04 72.71 25.70
CA ILE A 48 -15.94 73.47 24.46
C ILE A 48 -17.10 74.46 24.26
N GLU A 49 -18.08 74.50 25.18
CA GLU A 49 -19.26 75.38 25.13
C GLU A 49 -18.87 76.85 24.78
N GLY A 50 -19.06 77.23 23.51
CA GLY A 50 -18.75 78.57 22.99
C GLY A 50 -18.06 78.64 21.62
N SER A 51 -17.53 77.55 21.06
CA SER A 51 -16.91 77.54 19.72
C SER A 51 -17.55 76.50 18.78
N GLU A 52 -18.46 76.99 17.92
CA GLU A 52 -19.27 76.18 16.99
C GLU A 52 -18.44 75.32 16.02
N GLU A 53 -17.29 75.82 15.58
CA GLU A 53 -16.40 75.10 14.65
C GLU A 53 -15.73 73.89 15.32
N SER A 54 -15.23 74.07 16.56
CA SER A 54 -14.58 72.99 17.30
C SER A 54 -15.55 71.91 17.77
N GLU A 55 -16.81 72.25 18.03
CA GLU A 55 -17.86 71.27 18.33
C GLU A 55 -18.19 70.41 17.10
N LYS A 56 -18.29 71.02 15.91
CA LYS A 56 -18.52 70.30 14.64
C LYS A 56 -17.38 69.35 14.30
N GLU A 57 -16.12 69.77 14.46
CA GLU A 57 -14.97 68.90 14.22
C GLU A 57 -14.91 67.70 15.18
N LEU A 58 -15.23 67.93 16.46
CA LEU A 58 -15.29 66.86 17.46
C LEU A 58 -16.41 65.86 17.15
N ASP A 59 -17.59 66.34 16.75
CA ASP A 59 -18.74 65.51 16.37
C ASP A 59 -18.45 64.70 15.07
N MET A 60 -17.76 65.28 14.10
CA MET A 60 -17.28 64.56 12.91
C MET A 60 -16.31 63.44 13.30
N LEU A 61 -15.30 63.73 14.12
CA LEU A 61 -14.32 62.73 14.57
C LEU A 61 -14.99 61.59 15.33
N TRP A 62 -15.96 61.91 16.19
CA TRP A 62 -16.73 60.91 16.91
C TRP A 62 -17.58 60.02 15.98
N THR A 63 -18.15 60.62 14.94
CA THR A 63 -18.89 59.88 13.89
C THR A 63 -18.00 58.91 13.14
N ARG A 64 -16.74 59.29 12.84
CA ARG A 64 -15.73 58.37 12.26
C ARG A 64 -15.43 57.20 13.17
N VAL A 65 -15.18 57.46 14.46
CA VAL A 65 -14.90 56.43 15.46
C VAL A 65 -16.07 55.43 15.56
N LYS A 66 -17.31 55.92 15.63
CA LYS A 66 -18.52 55.07 15.64
C LYS A 66 -18.67 54.23 14.37
N THR A 67 -18.43 54.83 13.21
CA THR A 67 -18.51 54.14 11.92
C THR A 67 -17.46 53.03 11.83
N ALA A 68 -16.22 53.32 12.23
CA ALA A 68 -15.15 52.33 12.28
C ALA A 68 -15.46 51.20 13.28
N ALA A 69 -15.94 51.52 14.48
CA ALA A 69 -16.33 50.52 15.48
C ALA A 69 -17.45 49.59 14.97
N THR A 70 -18.45 50.14 14.29
CA THR A 70 -19.56 49.37 13.70
C THR A 70 -19.06 48.43 12.61
N LEU A 71 -18.24 48.93 11.69
CA LEU A 71 -17.67 48.12 10.59
C LEU A 71 -16.70 47.04 11.09
N MET A 72 -15.91 47.33 12.13
CA MET A 72 -15.08 46.33 12.80
C MET A 72 -15.92 45.24 13.48
N THR A 73 -17.04 45.63 14.10
CA THR A 73 -18.00 44.68 14.68
C THR A 73 -18.62 43.78 13.61
N TYR A 74 -18.96 44.35 12.45
CA TYR A 74 -19.42 43.59 11.28
C TYR A 74 -18.37 42.57 10.81
N LEU A 75 -17.11 42.98 10.62
CA LEU A 75 -16.02 42.08 10.23
C LEU A 75 -15.81 40.97 11.26
N LYS A 76 -15.87 41.29 12.55
CA LYS A 76 -15.78 40.32 13.65
C LYS A 76 -16.91 39.30 13.60
N ALA A 77 -18.14 39.74 13.37
CA ALA A 77 -19.29 38.85 13.21
C ALA A 77 -19.13 37.96 11.97
N ARG A 78 -18.71 38.54 10.83
CA ARG A 78 -18.49 37.80 9.59
C ARG A 78 -17.40 36.74 9.71
N ALA A 79 -16.26 37.08 10.34
CA ALA A 79 -15.18 36.14 10.59
C ALA A 79 -15.62 34.96 11.48
N ARG A 80 -16.45 35.21 12.49
CA ARG A 80 -17.01 34.14 13.35
C ARG A 80 -17.91 33.18 12.58
N THR A 81 -18.78 33.70 11.72
CA THR A 81 -19.63 32.87 10.84
C THR A 81 -18.77 32.01 9.91
N MET A 82 -17.71 32.60 9.35
CA MET A 82 -16.78 31.92 8.44
C MET A 82 -15.86 30.89 9.13
N ALA A 83 -15.62 31.01 10.43
CA ALA A 83 -14.83 30.05 11.20
C ALA A 83 -15.57 28.73 11.46
N VAL A 84 -16.91 28.71 11.31
CA VAL A 84 -17.74 27.53 11.54
C VAL A 84 -18.06 26.89 10.20
N PRO A 85 -17.56 25.67 9.87
CA PRO A 85 -17.60 25.13 8.51
C PRO A 85 -18.99 25.09 7.86
N HIS A 86 -20.03 24.64 8.60
CA HIS A 86 -21.39 24.56 8.07
C HIS A 86 -22.03 25.94 7.84
N LEU A 87 -21.72 26.93 8.70
CA LEU A 87 -22.17 28.31 8.51
C LEU A 87 -21.40 29.00 7.39
N ALA A 88 -20.11 28.69 7.26
CA ALA A 88 -19.25 29.18 6.21
C ALA A 88 -19.73 28.71 4.83
N GLN A 89 -20.11 27.44 4.71
CA GLN A 89 -20.73 26.90 3.51
C GLN A 89 -22.01 27.67 3.16
N ALA A 90 -22.93 27.81 4.11
CA ALA A 90 -24.18 28.55 3.88
C ALA A 90 -23.95 30.04 3.53
N SER A 91 -23.04 30.71 4.24
CA SER A 91 -22.73 32.13 4.06
C SER A 91 -22.00 32.43 2.75
N CYS A 92 -21.16 31.51 2.29
CA CYS A 92 -20.47 31.60 1.01
C CYS A 92 -21.32 31.05 -0.14
N GLY A 93 -22.55 30.59 0.14
CA GLY A 93 -23.46 30.01 -0.84
C GLY A 93 -22.99 28.67 -1.43
N ILE A 94 -22.11 27.98 -0.73
CA ILE A 94 -21.55 26.70 -1.13
C ILE A 94 -22.57 25.60 -0.82
N LYS A 95 -22.92 24.80 -1.81
CA LYS A 95 -23.80 23.64 -1.68
C LYS A 95 -23.08 22.37 -2.12
N GLN A 96 -23.37 21.26 -1.46
CA GLN A 96 -22.91 19.95 -1.90
C GLN A 96 -23.96 19.36 -2.86
N LEU A 97 -23.55 19.08 -4.10
CA LEU A 97 -24.36 18.41 -5.12
C LEU A 97 -23.82 16.99 -5.32
N GLU A 98 -24.73 16.03 -5.30
CA GLU A 98 -24.41 14.62 -5.50
C GLU A 98 -23.79 14.41 -6.90
N GLY A 99 -22.63 13.73 -6.96
CA GLY A 99 -21.87 13.48 -8.20
C GLY A 99 -21.01 14.65 -8.71
N ILE A 100 -21.30 15.90 -8.33
CA ILE A 100 -20.55 17.11 -8.79
C ILE A 100 -19.62 17.65 -7.67
N GLY A 101 -19.95 17.39 -6.40
CA GLY A 101 -19.19 17.88 -5.26
C GLY A 101 -19.67 19.24 -4.76
N PHE A 102 -18.77 20.05 -4.20
CA PHE A 102 -19.10 21.39 -3.72
C PHE A 102 -19.20 22.39 -4.87
N VAL A 103 -20.24 23.23 -4.84
CA VAL A 103 -20.59 24.19 -5.89
C VAL A 103 -20.89 25.55 -5.27
N ASP A 104 -20.43 26.65 -5.89
CA ASP A 104 -20.69 28.02 -5.43
C ASP A 104 -22.14 28.49 -5.67
N LYS A 105 -22.49 29.66 -5.15
CA LYS A 105 -23.79 30.33 -5.32
C LYS A 105 -24.20 30.51 -6.80
N GLU A 106 -23.24 30.68 -7.72
CA GLU A 106 -23.47 30.74 -9.17
C GLU A 106 -23.57 29.36 -9.86
N GLY A 107 -23.48 28.25 -9.12
CA GLY A 107 -23.54 26.91 -9.71
C GLY A 107 -22.21 26.42 -10.28
N VAL A 108 -21.10 27.13 -10.05
CA VAL A 108 -19.76 26.76 -10.54
C VAL A 108 -19.12 25.75 -9.57
N PRO A 109 -18.67 24.56 -10.05
CA PRO A 109 -17.98 23.59 -9.21
C PRO A 109 -16.70 24.17 -8.60
N LEU A 110 -16.44 23.89 -7.33
CA LEU A 110 -15.23 24.37 -6.67
C LEU A 110 -13.95 23.73 -7.25
N SER A 111 -14.06 22.63 -7.99
CA SER A 111 -12.93 21.98 -8.68
C SER A 111 -12.40 22.77 -9.88
N SER A 112 -13.19 23.70 -10.45
CA SER A 112 -12.76 24.55 -11.57
C SER A 112 -12.09 25.84 -11.10
N TRP A 113 -11.98 26.05 -9.78
CA TRP A 113 -11.43 27.26 -9.22
C TRP A 113 -9.91 27.32 -9.36
N SER A 114 -9.42 28.49 -9.75
CA SER A 114 -7.99 28.78 -9.76
C SER A 114 -7.43 28.66 -8.34
N LYS A 115 -6.31 27.95 -8.20
CA LYS A 115 -5.56 27.85 -6.93
C LYS A 115 -4.89 29.18 -6.54
N ASN A 116 -4.84 30.15 -7.48
CA ASN A 116 -4.27 31.48 -7.29
C ASN A 116 -5.36 32.49 -6.99
N ILE A 117 -5.10 33.40 -6.04
CA ILE A 117 -5.98 34.54 -5.77
C ILE A 117 -5.88 35.48 -6.97
N ASP A 118 -6.92 35.54 -7.79
CA ASP A 118 -7.00 36.59 -8.79
C ASP A 118 -7.47 37.87 -8.09
N LEU A 119 -6.49 38.69 -7.72
CA LEU A 119 -6.73 40.02 -7.16
C LEU A 119 -7.13 41.03 -8.25
N SER A 120 -7.38 40.61 -9.50
CA SER A 120 -7.80 41.49 -10.60
C SER A 120 -9.12 42.21 -10.33
N VAL A 121 -10.05 41.60 -9.56
CA VAL A 121 -11.31 42.23 -9.11
C VAL A 121 -11.05 43.41 -8.14
N LEU A 122 -9.86 43.50 -7.56
CA LEU A 122 -9.44 44.60 -6.68
C LEU A 122 -9.18 45.89 -7.47
N ASP A 123 -8.80 45.77 -8.74
CA ASP A 123 -8.40 46.90 -9.59
C ASP A 123 -9.61 47.64 -10.20
N GLU A 124 -10.72 46.93 -10.45
CA GLU A 124 -11.98 47.55 -10.90
C GLU A 124 -12.60 48.47 -9.84
N ILE A 125 -12.44 48.15 -8.55
CA ILE A 125 -12.91 49.00 -7.45
C ILE A 125 -11.95 50.21 -7.24
N ASN A 126 -10.73 50.14 -7.79
CA ASN A 126 -9.72 51.20 -7.66
C ASN A 126 -9.80 52.27 -8.75
N CYS A 127 -10.52 52.02 -9.84
CA CYS A 127 -10.55 52.90 -11.02
C CYS A 127 -11.69 53.96 -11.01
N GLY A 128 -12.36 54.19 -9.88
CA GLY A 128 -13.55 55.06 -9.82
C GLY A 128 -13.34 56.45 -9.23
N ILE A 129 -12.19 56.77 -8.63
CA ILE A 129 -12.00 58.03 -7.88
C ILE A 129 -10.60 58.59 -8.11
N SER A 130 -10.30 58.97 -9.34
CA SER A 130 -9.45 60.14 -9.54
C SER A 130 -10.32 61.19 -10.20
N ASP A 131 -10.34 62.37 -9.59
CA ASP A 131 -10.81 63.64 -10.15
C ASP A 131 -12.31 63.93 -10.00
N GLN A 132 -12.75 64.26 -8.78
CA GLN A 132 -13.63 65.41 -8.56
C GLN A 132 -13.22 66.17 -7.29
N ASN A 133 -12.35 67.16 -7.48
CA ASN A 133 -12.12 68.23 -6.50
C ASN A 133 -13.31 69.19 -6.50
N GLY A 134 -13.99 69.35 -5.36
CA GLY A 134 -15.03 70.38 -5.23
C GLY A 134 -15.64 70.50 -3.83
N LEU A 135 -15.15 71.48 -3.05
CA LEU A 135 -15.85 72.20 -1.98
C LEU A 135 -16.22 71.46 -0.66
N GLY A 136 -15.37 71.62 0.35
CA GLY A 136 -15.78 71.99 1.73
C GLY A 136 -16.44 70.98 2.67
N ASP A 137 -17.31 70.09 2.19
CA ASP A 137 -18.20 69.24 3.04
C ASP A 137 -18.04 67.72 2.76
N ASP A 138 -17.27 67.36 1.73
CA ASP A 138 -17.24 65.99 1.17
C ASP A 138 -16.14 65.07 1.77
N LYS A 139 -15.46 65.51 2.84
CA LYS A 139 -14.37 64.74 3.47
C LYS A 139 -14.87 63.52 4.26
N GLU A 140 -16.08 63.61 4.81
CA GLU A 140 -16.66 62.52 5.59
C GLU A 140 -17.17 61.39 4.70
N GLY A 141 -17.82 61.72 3.58
CA GLY A 141 -18.23 60.75 2.56
C GLY A 141 -17.04 59.98 2.00
N ALA A 142 -15.94 60.67 1.70
CA ALA A 142 -14.69 60.05 1.23
C ALA A 142 -14.07 59.10 2.27
N TYR A 143 -14.06 59.46 3.55
CA TYR A 143 -13.56 58.60 4.63
C TYR A 143 -14.39 57.33 4.78
N VAL A 144 -15.72 57.46 4.86
CA VAL A 144 -16.64 56.32 5.01
C VAL A 144 -16.59 55.42 3.78
N GLY A 145 -16.52 56.00 2.58
CA GLY A 145 -16.37 55.26 1.32
C GLY A 145 -15.08 54.43 1.26
N ASN A 146 -13.95 55.02 1.65
CA ASN A 146 -12.67 54.30 1.74
C ASN A 146 -12.71 53.18 2.76
N LEU A 147 -13.31 53.41 3.93
CA LEU A 147 -13.41 52.41 4.98
C LEU A 147 -14.31 51.24 4.60
N LEU A 148 -15.45 51.52 3.95
CA LEU A 148 -16.33 50.49 3.37
C LEU A 148 -15.60 49.67 2.30
N LYS A 149 -14.80 50.30 1.44
CA LYS A 149 -13.97 49.60 0.45
C LYS A 149 -12.94 48.68 1.11
N SER A 150 -12.28 49.13 2.19
CA SER A 150 -11.38 48.27 2.97
C SER A 150 -12.10 47.07 3.59
N VAL A 151 -13.28 47.30 4.19
CA VAL A 151 -14.11 46.24 4.78
C VAL A 151 -14.54 45.23 3.71
N HIS A 152 -14.93 45.71 2.53
CA HIS A 152 -15.30 44.88 1.40
C HIS A 152 -14.12 44.03 0.88
N MET A 153 -12.92 44.60 0.77
CA MET A 153 -11.71 43.83 0.42
C MET A 153 -11.42 42.73 1.45
N VAL A 154 -11.38 43.08 2.74
CA VAL A 154 -11.12 42.10 3.82
C VAL A 154 -12.15 40.98 3.78
N THR A 155 -13.41 41.34 3.62
CA THR A 155 -14.52 40.44 3.46
C THR A 155 -14.35 39.45 2.29
N ASN A 156 -13.98 39.94 1.10
CA ASN A 156 -13.79 39.11 -0.09
C ASN A 156 -12.58 38.17 0.08
N VAL A 157 -11.50 38.67 0.68
CA VAL A 157 -10.32 37.85 1.00
C VAL A 157 -10.69 36.73 1.99
N MET A 158 -11.46 37.05 3.04
CA MET A 158 -11.95 36.05 3.99
C MET A 158 -12.79 34.97 3.30
N GLU A 159 -13.71 35.36 2.41
CA GLU A 159 -14.53 34.42 1.64
C GLU A 159 -13.67 33.52 0.73
N ALA A 160 -12.73 34.10 -0.02
CA ALA A 160 -11.84 33.34 -0.89
C ALA A 160 -10.92 32.38 -0.11
N MET A 161 -10.47 32.75 1.08
CA MET A 161 -9.70 31.86 1.97
C MET A 161 -10.55 30.69 2.45
N VAL A 162 -11.76 30.96 2.93
CA VAL A 162 -12.71 29.93 3.42
C VAL A 162 -13.03 28.93 2.32
N LYS A 163 -13.36 29.40 1.11
CA LYS A 163 -13.68 28.51 -0.02
C LYS A 163 -12.50 27.58 -0.34
N ARG A 164 -11.25 28.08 -0.31
CA ARG A 164 -10.06 27.23 -0.50
C ARG A 164 -9.84 26.23 0.64
N VAL A 165 -10.08 26.62 1.89
CA VAL A 165 -10.00 25.69 3.03
C VAL A 165 -10.99 24.54 2.85
N ILE A 166 -12.24 24.85 2.47
CA ILE A 166 -13.27 23.84 2.20
C ILE A 166 -12.85 22.89 1.07
N ILE A 167 -12.28 23.42 -0.02
CA ILE A 167 -11.73 22.59 -1.11
C ILE A 167 -10.65 21.65 -0.58
N ALA A 168 -9.63 22.21 0.09
CA ALA A 168 -8.50 21.45 0.59
C ALA A 168 -8.94 20.36 1.60
N GLU A 169 -9.89 20.67 2.48
CA GLU A 169 -10.47 19.70 3.41
C GLU A 169 -11.21 18.57 2.69
N SER A 170 -11.99 18.90 1.65
CA SER A 170 -12.70 17.89 0.85
C SER A 170 -11.76 17.00 0.03
N GLU A 171 -10.73 17.57 -0.60
CA GLU A 171 -9.70 16.82 -1.34
C GLU A 171 -8.91 15.91 -0.40
N THR A 172 -8.56 16.41 0.80
CA THR A 172 -7.87 15.63 1.82
C THR A 172 -8.73 14.46 2.32
N ALA A 173 -10.04 14.67 2.50
CA ALA A 173 -10.96 13.60 2.91
C ALA A 173 -11.04 12.49 1.86
N VAL A 174 -11.16 12.84 0.58
CA VAL A 174 -11.17 11.88 -0.54
C VAL A 174 -9.84 11.13 -0.63
N GLU A 175 -8.71 11.82 -0.51
CA GLU A 175 -7.40 11.18 -0.58
C GLU A 175 -7.17 10.23 0.60
N LYS A 176 -7.65 10.59 1.79
CA LYS A 176 -7.63 9.71 2.97
C LYS A 176 -8.44 8.43 2.75
N GLU A 177 -9.59 8.51 2.09
CA GLU A 177 -10.40 7.34 1.73
C GLU A 177 -9.67 6.43 0.73
N LYS A 178 -9.05 6.99 -0.31
CA LYS A 178 -8.23 6.22 -1.26
C LYS A 178 -7.06 5.51 -0.59
N VAL A 179 -6.38 6.17 0.35
CA VAL A 179 -5.29 5.57 1.13
C VAL A 179 -5.82 4.41 1.97
N ASN A 180 -6.98 4.56 2.62
CA ASN A 180 -7.60 3.48 3.38
C ASN A 180 -7.93 2.28 2.48
N PHE A 181 -8.58 2.51 1.33
CA PHE A 181 -8.89 1.45 0.37
C PHE A 181 -7.62 0.73 -0.12
N SER A 182 -6.58 1.49 -0.45
CA SER A 182 -5.28 0.93 -0.87
C SER A 182 -4.63 0.09 0.23
N GLN A 183 -4.73 0.52 1.48
CA GLN A 183 -4.20 -0.23 2.63
C GLN A 183 -4.95 -1.56 2.84
N GLU A 184 -6.27 -1.57 2.65
CA GLU A 184 -7.06 -2.80 2.70
C GLU A 184 -6.71 -3.77 1.57
N GLU A 185 -6.50 -3.25 0.36
CA GLU A 185 -6.03 -4.03 -0.79
C GLU A 185 -4.66 -4.67 -0.52
N ILE A 186 -3.73 -3.90 0.05
CA ILE A 186 -2.39 -4.40 0.42
C ILE A 186 -2.51 -5.55 1.42
N LYS A 187 -3.29 -5.37 2.50
CA LYS A 187 -3.51 -6.43 3.49
C LYS A 187 -4.13 -7.69 2.88
N ARG A 188 -5.04 -7.54 1.91
CA ARG A 188 -5.64 -8.68 1.20
C ARG A 188 -4.58 -9.43 0.38
N LYS A 189 -3.72 -8.71 -0.33
CA LYS A 189 -2.64 -9.32 -1.12
C LYS A 189 -1.56 -9.95 -0.25
N GLU A 190 -1.24 -9.36 0.90
CA GLU A 190 -0.35 -9.93 1.92
C GLU A 190 -0.87 -11.30 2.38
N ASN A 191 -2.16 -11.39 2.78
CA ASN A 191 -2.77 -12.67 3.13
C ASN A 191 -2.75 -13.70 1.99
N GLN A 192 -2.91 -13.26 0.73
CA GLN A 192 -2.81 -14.15 -0.42
C GLN A 192 -1.39 -14.67 -0.63
N LEU A 193 -0.38 -13.82 -0.47
CA LEU A 193 1.03 -14.20 -0.55
C LEU A 193 1.40 -15.20 0.55
N ASP A 194 0.96 -14.98 1.79
CA ASP A 194 1.21 -15.89 2.90
C ASP A 194 0.61 -17.28 2.66
N ASN A 195 -0.61 -17.33 2.11
CA ASN A 195 -1.26 -18.58 1.73
C ASN A 195 -0.52 -19.31 0.59
N MET A 196 -0.12 -18.56 -0.45
CA MET A 196 0.69 -19.12 -1.54
C MET A 196 2.05 -19.61 -1.04
N SER A 197 2.69 -18.88 -0.12
CA SER A 197 3.95 -19.27 0.47
C SER A 197 3.81 -20.57 1.26
N SER A 198 2.76 -20.70 2.07
CA SER A 198 2.48 -21.92 2.82
C SER A 198 2.27 -23.12 1.89
N LYS A 199 1.51 -22.93 0.80
CA LYS A 199 1.28 -23.97 -0.20
C LYS A 199 2.55 -24.39 -0.94
N LEU A 200 3.45 -23.43 -1.23
CA LEU A 200 4.75 -23.74 -1.82
C LEU A 200 5.63 -24.55 -0.87
N GLU A 201 5.63 -24.22 0.42
CA GLU A 201 6.35 -24.99 1.44
C GLU A 201 5.84 -26.43 1.53
N GLU A 202 4.52 -26.64 1.48
CA GLU A 202 3.93 -27.98 1.42
C GLU A 202 4.35 -28.75 0.15
N MET A 203 4.34 -28.09 -1.01
CA MET A 203 4.80 -28.69 -2.26
C MET A 203 6.28 -29.06 -2.23
N GLU A 204 7.13 -28.24 -1.61
CA GLU A 204 8.55 -28.55 -1.42
C GLU A 204 8.72 -29.81 -0.56
N ARG A 205 8.03 -29.89 0.58
CA ARG A 205 8.07 -31.08 1.45
C ARG A 205 7.59 -32.34 0.71
N PHE A 206 6.53 -32.22 -0.08
CA PHE A 206 6.00 -33.34 -0.88
C PHE A 206 7.00 -33.79 -1.96
N ALA A 207 7.60 -32.85 -2.69
CA ALA A 207 8.59 -33.15 -3.72
C ALA A 207 9.84 -33.79 -3.12
N PHE A 208 10.30 -33.28 -1.98
CA PHE A 208 11.42 -33.85 -1.23
C PHE A 208 11.12 -35.30 -0.81
N GLY A 209 9.98 -35.55 -0.18
CA GLY A 209 9.58 -36.90 0.23
C GLY A 209 9.49 -37.88 -0.94
N THR A 210 8.92 -37.45 -2.08
CA THR A 210 8.86 -38.26 -3.30
C THR A 210 10.25 -38.57 -3.86
N ASN A 211 11.16 -37.59 -3.84
CA ASN A 211 12.53 -37.77 -4.31
C ASN A 211 13.32 -38.77 -3.45
N CYS A 212 13.15 -38.72 -2.11
CA CYS A 212 13.73 -39.71 -1.20
C CYS A 212 13.30 -41.13 -1.56
N ILE A 213 11.99 -41.37 -1.75
CA ILE A 213 11.46 -42.70 -2.13
C ILE A 213 11.99 -43.14 -3.49
N LEU A 214 12.02 -42.25 -4.48
CA LEU A 214 12.56 -42.57 -5.81
C LEU A 214 14.05 -42.94 -5.76
N ASN A 215 14.84 -42.27 -4.92
CA ASN A 215 16.24 -42.61 -4.72
C ASN A 215 16.41 -43.99 -4.05
N GLU A 216 15.59 -44.31 -3.05
CA GLU A 216 15.59 -45.66 -2.46
C GLU A 216 15.21 -46.73 -3.49
N MET A 217 14.18 -46.49 -4.29
CA MET A 217 13.77 -47.42 -5.35
C MET A 217 14.87 -47.60 -6.39
N ARG A 218 15.54 -46.51 -6.80
CA ARG A 218 16.69 -46.56 -7.70
C ARG A 218 17.79 -47.45 -7.14
N GLN A 219 18.16 -47.26 -5.86
CA GLN A 219 19.18 -48.09 -5.23
C GLN A 219 18.78 -49.57 -5.19
N ARG A 220 17.53 -49.89 -4.79
CA ARG A 220 17.06 -51.28 -4.79
C ARG A 220 17.09 -51.93 -6.18
N VAL A 221 16.83 -51.14 -7.23
CA VAL A 221 16.92 -51.63 -8.62
C VAL A 221 18.38 -51.87 -9.00
N GLU A 222 19.30 -50.97 -8.65
CA GLU A 222 20.74 -51.16 -8.86
C GLU A 222 21.22 -52.46 -8.18
N ASP A 223 20.86 -52.67 -6.90
CA ASP A 223 21.20 -53.87 -6.14
C ASP A 223 20.63 -55.16 -6.78
N LEU A 224 19.38 -55.12 -7.27
CA LEU A 224 18.75 -56.24 -7.97
C LEU A 224 19.44 -56.58 -9.29
N VAL A 225 19.89 -55.56 -10.04
CA VAL A 225 20.63 -55.76 -11.29
C VAL A 225 21.98 -56.42 -11.02
N GLU A 226 22.71 -55.97 -9.99
CA GLU A 226 23.96 -56.59 -9.56
C GLU A 226 23.75 -58.05 -9.13
N GLU A 227 22.74 -58.33 -8.30
CA GLU A 227 22.45 -59.69 -7.85
C GLU A 227 22.04 -60.60 -9.02
N THR A 228 21.24 -60.08 -9.96
CA THR A 228 20.85 -60.82 -11.17
C THR A 228 22.08 -61.14 -12.04
N SER A 229 23.02 -60.20 -12.17
CA SER A 229 24.29 -60.44 -12.86
C SER A 229 25.10 -61.56 -12.19
N ARG A 230 25.21 -61.53 -10.86
CA ARG A 230 25.90 -62.56 -10.07
C ARG A 230 25.22 -63.93 -10.18
N GLN A 231 23.90 -63.98 -10.21
CA GLN A 231 23.15 -65.22 -10.43
C GLN A 231 23.38 -65.78 -11.83
N ARG A 232 23.39 -64.93 -12.86
CA ARG A 232 23.68 -65.35 -14.24
C ARG A 232 25.08 -65.94 -14.38
N GLN A 233 26.09 -65.33 -13.75
CA GLN A 233 27.46 -65.84 -13.73
C GLN A 233 27.53 -67.23 -13.08
N ARG A 234 26.92 -67.39 -11.89
CA ARG A 234 26.86 -68.70 -11.21
C ARG A 234 26.12 -69.76 -12.03
N ALA A 235 25.06 -69.38 -12.73
CA ALA A 235 24.33 -70.30 -13.60
C ALA A 235 25.19 -70.78 -14.77
N ALA A 236 25.98 -69.89 -15.38
CA ALA A 236 26.92 -70.24 -16.45
C ALA A 236 28.03 -71.17 -15.95
N GLU A 237 28.58 -70.93 -14.76
CA GLU A 237 29.57 -71.80 -14.13
C GLU A 237 29.00 -73.21 -13.86
N ASN A 238 27.77 -73.28 -13.32
CA ASN A 238 27.09 -74.56 -13.10
C ASN A 238 26.80 -75.31 -14.40
N GLU A 239 26.43 -74.61 -15.48
CA GLU A 239 26.23 -75.23 -16.80
C GLU A 239 27.54 -75.82 -17.34
N GLN A 240 28.66 -75.09 -17.19
CA GLN A 240 29.97 -75.59 -17.56
C GLN A 240 30.36 -76.84 -16.77
N GLU A 241 30.16 -76.85 -15.45
CA GLU A 241 30.45 -78.02 -14.62
C GLU A 241 29.53 -79.20 -14.96
N LEU A 242 28.25 -78.94 -15.24
CA LEU A 242 27.31 -79.99 -15.64
C LEU A 242 27.71 -80.63 -16.99
N THR A 243 28.14 -79.82 -17.98
CA THR A 243 28.63 -80.34 -19.26
C THR A 243 29.92 -81.14 -19.10
N ARG A 244 30.81 -80.74 -18.18
CA ARG A 244 32.01 -81.50 -17.82
C ARG A 244 31.65 -82.85 -17.22
N VAL A 245 30.83 -82.87 -16.18
CA VAL A 245 30.36 -84.11 -15.52
C VAL A 245 29.67 -85.03 -16.52
N LYS A 246 28.84 -84.49 -17.41
CA LYS A 246 28.18 -85.28 -18.47
C LYS A 246 29.19 -85.96 -19.40
N ARG A 247 30.25 -85.24 -19.78
CA ARG A 247 31.35 -85.81 -20.60
C ARG A 247 32.05 -86.94 -19.85
N ASP A 248 32.39 -86.73 -18.58
CA ASP A 248 33.07 -87.71 -17.74
C ASP A 248 32.23 -88.99 -17.59
N PHE A 249 30.90 -88.84 -17.42
CA PHE A 249 29.97 -89.96 -17.41
C PHE A 249 29.92 -90.74 -18.72
N GLU A 250 29.91 -90.07 -19.88
CA GLU A 250 29.92 -90.75 -21.18
C GLU A 250 31.26 -91.48 -21.41
N SER A 251 32.38 -90.89 -21.01
CA SER A 251 33.69 -91.55 -21.01
C SER A 251 33.70 -92.79 -20.12
N LEU A 252 33.16 -92.70 -18.90
CA LEU A 252 33.03 -93.83 -17.99
C LEU A 252 32.14 -94.94 -18.57
N LYS A 253 31.02 -94.58 -19.18
CA LYS A 253 30.10 -95.52 -19.85
C LYS A 253 30.78 -96.25 -21.01
N SER A 254 31.56 -95.54 -21.83
CA SER A 254 32.36 -96.14 -22.90
C SER A 254 33.40 -97.12 -22.34
N TYR A 255 34.10 -96.73 -21.27
CA TYR A 255 35.07 -97.58 -20.57
C TYR A 255 34.43 -98.87 -20.04
N VAL A 256 33.28 -98.77 -19.36
CA VAL A 256 32.52 -99.94 -18.86
C VAL A 256 32.07 -100.83 -20.02
N SER A 257 31.58 -100.26 -21.12
CA SER A 257 31.16 -101.03 -22.30
C SER A 257 32.32 -101.79 -22.93
N SER A 258 33.50 -101.17 -23.02
CA SER A 258 34.73 -101.83 -23.46
C SER A 258 35.13 -102.97 -22.52
N LEU A 259 35.06 -102.74 -21.20
CA LEU A 259 35.36 -103.76 -20.20
C LEU A 259 34.40 -104.97 -20.28
N ILE A 260 33.10 -104.72 -20.53
CA ILE A 260 32.11 -105.77 -20.77
C ILE A 260 32.48 -106.58 -22.02
N SER A 261 32.83 -105.92 -23.13
CA SER A 261 33.25 -106.59 -24.38
C SER A 261 34.52 -107.44 -24.19
N VAL A 262 35.52 -106.92 -23.46
CA VAL A 262 36.73 -107.69 -23.08
C VAL A 262 36.34 -108.91 -22.25
N ARG A 263 35.46 -108.75 -21.26
CA ARG A 263 34.96 -109.86 -20.44
C ARG A 263 34.23 -110.90 -21.29
N GLU A 264 33.36 -110.49 -22.21
CA GLU A 264 32.65 -111.39 -23.11
C GLU A 264 33.61 -112.16 -24.03
N THR A 265 34.63 -111.48 -24.55
CA THR A 265 35.69 -112.09 -25.36
C THR A 265 36.48 -113.12 -24.55
N LEU A 266 36.86 -112.80 -23.30
CA LEU A 266 37.54 -113.73 -22.40
C LEU A 266 36.68 -114.96 -22.07
N ILE A 267 35.39 -114.77 -21.78
CA ILE A 267 34.45 -115.87 -21.55
C ILE A 267 34.30 -116.76 -22.79
N SER A 268 34.27 -116.16 -23.98
CA SER A 268 34.22 -116.89 -25.25
C SER A 268 35.49 -117.71 -25.46
N SER A 269 36.66 -117.10 -25.26
CA SER A 269 37.96 -117.77 -25.34
C SER A 269 38.08 -118.93 -24.34
N GLU A 270 37.64 -118.73 -23.10
CA GLU A 270 37.58 -119.76 -22.07
C GLU A 270 36.74 -120.97 -22.52
N LYS A 271 35.54 -120.73 -23.08
CA LYS A 271 34.71 -121.81 -23.65
C LYS A 271 35.39 -122.54 -24.80
N GLN A 272 36.14 -121.82 -25.64
CA GLN A 272 36.92 -122.43 -26.73
C GLN A 272 38.05 -123.31 -26.16
N PHE A 273 38.81 -122.82 -25.17
CA PHE A 273 39.84 -123.60 -24.48
C PHE A 273 39.26 -124.88 -23.88
N GLN A 274 38.14 -124.80 -23.14
CA GLN A 274 37.46 -125.98 -22.59
C GLN A 274 37.02 -126.99 -23.67
N THR A 275 36.65 -126.50 -24.86
CA THR A 275 36.30 -127.38 -25.99
C THR A 275 37.53 -128.08 -26.55
N ILE A 276 38.66 -127.37 -26.68
CA ILE A 276 39.93 -127.94 -27.12
C ILE A 276 40.44 -128.96 -26.10
N GLU A 277 40.40 -128.67 -24.80
CA GLU A 277 40.79 -129.60 -23.74
C GLU A 277 40.00 -130.91 -23.83
N LYS A 278 38.67 -130.85 -24.00
CA LYS A 278 37.82 -132.03 -24.22
C LYS A 278 38.21 -132.84 -25.46
N LEU A 279 38.64 -132.19 -26.55
CA LEU A 279 39.12 -132.89 -27.74
C LEU A 279 40.48 -133.55 -27.49
N PHE A 280 41.38 -132.88 -26.76
CA PHE A 280 42.71 -133.40 -26.42
C PHE A 280 42.62 -134.60 -25.47
N GLU A 281 41.78 -134.54 -24.43
CA GLU A 281 41.48 -135.69 -23.55
C GLU A 281 41.02 -136.91 -24.36
N ARG A 282 40.22 -136.68 -25.41
CA ARG A 282 39.71 -137.73 -26.29
C ARG A 282 40.77 -138.30 -27.23
N SER A 283 41.81 -137.53 -27.57
CA SER A 283 42.94 -137.97 -28.42
C SER A 283 44.05 -138.70 -27.64
N VAL A 284 44.24 -138.38 -26.36
CA VAL A 284 45.23 -139.03 -25.48
C VAL A 284 44.76 -140.41 -24.98
N GLN A 285 43.48 -140.76 -25.22
CA GLN A 285 42.89 -142.08 -24.91
C GLN A 285 42.85 -143.07 -26.10
N THR A 286 43.61 -142.81 -27.17
CA THR A 286 43.88 -143.73 -28.29
C THR A 286 45.36 -143.98 -28.41
#